data_AF-A0A174MQ46-F1
#
_entry.id   AF-A0A174MQ46-F1
#
_cell.length_a   1.000
_cell.length_b   1.000
_cell.length_c   1.000
_cell.angle_alpha   90.00
_cell.angle_beta   90.00
_cell.angle_gamma   90.00
#
_symmetry.space_group_name_H-M   'P 1'
#
loop_
_entity.id
_entity.type
_entity.pdbx_description
1 polymer ?
#
loop_
_entity_poly.entity_id
_entity_poly.type
_entity_poly.pdbx_seq_one_letter_code
_entity_poly.pdbx_strand_id
1 'polypeptide(L)'
;MVGTVVIKRVFNNNVAMVTSDDGSELIVIGRGLCFGRHAGDVIDEASVEKTYALQEGTSQDSRTIDRLAHLLESIPTVNLVISEDIVQMLRRELNVDINDKILIALADHISLALERERKGVSCENPLLLEIQQFYRKEYALAGRALQIIKEYMGIQMSEEEQGFITLHIVNATMPQRSDRLIVSVQLVRDVLAIVSERYATTLDDTSLPYERFVRHLQFFAQRALDPTAGQINGDALFRIDETAYPCAFSCADAIAAHLSSTYNVVVTDAEKSYLAYHIVNLLGEPGL
;
A
#
# COMPACT_ATOMS: atom_id res chain seq x y z
N MET A 1 16.28 -20.04 24.28
CA MET A 1 16.69 -21.43 24.02
C MET A 1 17.41 -21.39 22.69
N VAL A 2 18.65 -21.88 22.66
CA VAL A 2 19.59 -21.75 21.55
C VAL A 2 19.26 -22.84 20.54
N GLY A 3 18.62 -22.48 19.43
CA GLY A 3 18.34 -23.43 18.36
C GLY A 3 19.36 -23.34 17.24
N THR A 4 19.71 -24.47 16.64
CA THR A 4 20.78 -24.53 15.63
C THR A 4 20.14 -24.42 14.26
N VAL A 5 20.28 -23.27 13.63
CA VAL A 5 19.64 -23.00 12.33
C VAL A 5 20.58 -23.47 11.20
N VAL A 6 20.22 -24.54 10.49
CA VAL A 6 21.08 -25.16 9.45
C VAL A 6 20.65 -24.72 8.06
N ILE A 7 21.59 -24.27 7.23
CA ILE A 7 21.31 -23.90 5.83
C ILE A 7 20.89 -25.12 5.03
N LYS A 8 19.68 -25.07 4.49
CA LYS A 8 19.20 -26.03 3.49
C LYS A 8 19.57 -25.59 2.07
N ARG A 9 19.47 -24.30 1.77
CA ARG A 9 19.82 -23.72 0.47
C ARG A 9 20.25 -22.27 0.63
N VAL A 10 21.35 -21.89 -0.01
CA VAL A 10 21.76 -20.48 -0.14
C VAL A 10 21.15 -19.91 -1.42
N PHE A 11 20.52 -18.75 -1.31
CA PHE A 11 19.95 -18.03 -2.46
C PHE A 11 20.90 -16.93 -2.94
N ASN A 12 21.41 -16.13 -2.01
CA ASN A 12 22.47 -15.14 -2.26
C ASN A 12 23.27 -14.89 -0.96
N ASN A 13 24.21 -13.95 -0.97
CA ASN A 13 25.09 -13.64 0.18
C ASN A 13 24.36 -13.27 1.49
N ASN A 14 23.06 -13.00 1.47
CA ASN A 14 22.29 -12.48 2.61
C ASN A 14 21.02 -13.28 2.87
N VAL A 15 20.61 -14.14 1.95
CA VAL A 15 19.36 -14.87 2.03
C VAL A 15 19.64 -16.36 1.92
N ALA A 16 19.16 -17.12 2.90
CA ALA A 16 19.18 -18.58 2.88
C ALA A 16 17.84 -19.13 3.32
N MET A 17 17.53 -20.32 2.82
CA MET A 17 16.57 -21.21 3.43
C MET A 17 17.28 -22.05 4.48
N VAL A 18 16.69 -22.13 5.65
CA VAL A 18 17.21 -22.86 6.78
C VAL A 18 16.14 -23.79 7.34
N THR A 19 16.60 -24.84 8.01
CA THR A 19 15.73 -25.70 8.81
C THR A 19 15.95 -25.36 10.28
N SER A 20 14.86 -25.03 10.97
CA SER A 20 14.81 -24.80 12.42
C SER A 20 14.77 -26.13 13.18
N ASP A 21 15.04 -26.09 14.48
CA ASP A 21 15.05 -27.26 15.36
C ASP A 21 13.72 -28.03 15.40
N ASP A 22 12.60 -27.34 15.19
CA ASP A 22 11.25 -27.90 15.12
C ASP A 22 10.95 -28.57 13.76
N GLY A 23 11.92 -28.59 12.84
CA GLY A 23 11.77 -29.09 11.48
C GLY A 23 11.13 -28.10 10.51
N SER A 24 10.72 -26.92 10.99
CA SER A 24 10.15 -25.87 10.16
C SER A 24 11.21 -25.32 9.20
N GLU A 25 10.84 -25.20 7.92
CA GLU A 25 11.65 -24.45 6.98
C GLU A 25 11.40 -22.95 7.17
N LEU A 26 12.47 -22.16 7.15
CA LEU A 26 12.42 -20.72 7.33
C LEU A 26 13.27 -20.05 6.25
N ILE A 27 12.89 -18.84 5.84
CA ILE A 27 13.78 -17.99 5.06
C ILE A 27 14.40 -16.98 6.02
N VAL A 28 15.74 -16.96 6.08
CA VAL A 28 16.49 -16.02 6.89
C VAL A 28 17.18 -14.99 6.00
N ILE A 29 17.15 -13.74 6.48
CA ILE A 29 17.78 -12.59 5.83
C ILE A 29 18.72 -11.95 6.85
N GLY A 30 19.95 -11.64 6.42
CA GLY A 30 20.91 -10.90 7.24
C GLY A 30 22.09 -10.42 6.40
N ARG A 31 22.65 -9.26 6.72
CA ARG A 31 23.76 -8.68 5.94
C ARG A 31 24.99 -9.60 5.96
N GLY A 32 25.36 -10.11 4.78
CA GLY A 32 26.47 -11.04 4.60
C GLY A 32 26.27 -12.42 5.24
N LEU A 33 25.04 -12.75 5.65
CA LEU A 33 24.69 -13.98 6.38
C LEU A 33 25.25 -15.26 5.74
N CYS A 34 25.21 -15.31 4.41
CA CYS A 34 25.58 -16.47 3.62
C CYS A 34 26.91 -16.28 2.89
N PHE A 35 27.66 -15.21 3.17
CA PHE A 35 28.93 -14.96 2.48
C PHE A 35 29.93 -16.08 2.76
N GLY A 36 30.28 -16.84 1.72
CA GLY A 36 31.17 -18.00 1.83
C GLY A 36 30.55 -19.23 2.49
N ARG A 37 29.23 -19.25 2.73
CA ARG A 37 28.52 -20.39 3.33
C ARG A 37 27.80 -21.24 2.29
N HIS A 38 27.53 -22.49 2.62
CA HIS A 38 26.91 -23.49 1.76
C HIS A 38 25.80 -24.26 2.49
N ALA A 39 25.05 -25.07 1.75
CA ALA A 39 24.09 -25.98 2.35
C ALA A 39 24.79 -26.94 3.32
N GLY A 40 24.21 -27.07 4.53
CA GLY A 40 24.77 -27.82 5.66
C GLY A 40 25.50 -26.95 6.69
N ASP A 41 25.85 -25.70 6.35
CA ASP A 41 26.49 -24.81 7.32
C ASP A 41 25.47 -24.28 8.34
N VAL A 42 25.91 -24.15 9.59
CA VAL A 42 25.12 -23.57 10.68
C VAL A 42 25.16 -22.07 10.60
N ILE A 43 24.01 -21.39 10.69
CA ILE A 43 23.91 -19.93 10.80
C ILE A 43 23.88 -19.51 12.28
N ASP A 44 24.60 -18.43 12.59
CA ASP A 44 24.48 -17.78 13.88
C ASP A 44 23.20 -16.94 13.89
N GLU A 45 22.27 -17.27 14.78
CA GLU A 45 20.98 -16.59 14.92
C GLU A 45 21.16 -15.09 15.20
N ALA A 46 22.27 -14.68 15.84
CA ALA A 46 22.58 -13.27 16.07
C ALA A 46 22.90 -12.48 14.78
N SER A 47 23.28 -13.18 13.71
CA SER A 47 23.53 -12.59 12.38
C SER A 47 22.28 -12.53 11.50
N VAL A 48 21.19 -13.15 11.95
CA VAL A 48 19.89 -13.10 11.26
C VAL A 48 19.20 -11.80 11.65
N GLU A 49 18.95 -10.94 10.66
CA GLU A 49 18.20 -9.70 10.84
C GLU A 49 16.70 -9.95 10.78
N LYS A 50 16.27 -10.92 9.96
CA LYS A 50 14.88 -11.29 9.78
C LYS A 50 14.70 -12.77 9.48
N THR A 51 13.63 -13.33 10.04
CA THR A 51 13.21 -14.72 9.82
C THR A 51 11.77 -14.72 9.35
N TYR A 52 11.51 -15.36 8.22
CA TYR A 52 10.17 -15.59 7.70
C TYR A 52 9.78 -17.03 7.99
N ALA A 53 8.83 -17.18 8.91
CA ALA A 53 8.28 -18.48 9.27
C ALA A 53 7.26 -18.95 8.23
N LEU A 54 7.43 -20.20 7.79
CA LEU A 54 6.45 -20.89 6.96
C LEU A 54 5.33 -21.38 7.88
N GLN A 55 4.10 -20.89 7.69
CA GLN A 55 2.95 -21.58 8.27
C GLN A 55 2.69 -22.84 7.45
N GLU A 56 2.92 -24.01 8.05
CA GLU A 56 2.60 -25.29 7.44
C GLU A 56 1.09 -25.39 7.20
N GLY A 57 0.67 -25.41 5.92
CA GLY A 57 -0.75 -25.57 5.67
C GLY A 57 -1.27 -25.51 4.24
N THR A 58 -0.54 -25.94 3.21
CA THR A 58 -1.04 -26.70 2.03
C THR A 58 0.02 -26.83 0.93
N SER A 59 -0.13 -27.78 0.01
CA SER A 59 0.73 -28.03 -1.16
C SER A 59 0.84 -26.86 -2.17
N GLN A 60 0.22 -25.72 -1.91
CA GLN A 60 0.41 -24.44 -2.60
C GLN A 60 1.64 -23.66 -2.08
N ASP A 61 2.15 -23.99 -0.89
CA ASP A 61 3.21 -23.24 -0.23
C ASP A 61 4.58 -23.49 -0.87
N SER A 62 4.90 -24.73 -1.28
CA SER A 62 6.20 -25.05 -1.92
C SER A 62 6.46 -24.27 -3.22
N ARG A 63 5.42 -24.02 -4.03
CA ARG A 63 5.53 -23.18 -5.25
C ARG A 63 5.64 -21.69 -4.93
N THR A 64 5.06 -21.26 -3.81
CA THR A 64 5.16 -19.87 -3.34
C THR A 64 6.55 -19.60 -2.75
N ILE A 65 7.12 -20.59 -2.08
CA ILE A 65 8.49 -20.61 -1.56
C ILE A 65 9.51 -20.49 -2.68
N ASP A 66 9.42 -21.34 -3.71
CA ASP A 66 10.35 -21.26 -4.85
C ASP A 66 10.24 -19.92 -5.57
N ARG A 67 9.03 -19.35 -5.69
CA ARG A 67 8.84 -18.01 -6.25
C ARG A 67 9.45 -16.92 -5.39
N LEU A 68 9.23 -16.95 -4.08
CA LEU A 68 9.78 -15.95 -3.15
C LEU A 68 11.30 -16.02 -3.13
N ALA A 69 11.85 -17.25 -3.06
CA ALA A 69 13.26 -17.53 -3.16
C ALA A 69 13.86 -17.00 -4.47
N HIS A 70 13.25 -17.30 -5.62
CA HIS A 70 13.71 -16.80 -6.91
C HIS A 70 13.64 -15.27 -7.02
N LEU A 71 12.61 -14.63 -6.46
CA LEU A 71 12.55 -13.16 -6.40
C LEU A 71 13.69 -12.60 -5.54
N LEU A 72 13.97 -13.21 -4.39
CA LEU A 72 15.09 -12.81 -3.53
C LEU A 72 16.46 -13.11 -4.16
N GLU A 73 16.59 -14.14 -4.99
CA GLU A 73 17.80 -14.41 -5.79
C GLU A 73 18.05 -13.29 -6.82
N SER A 74 17.01 -12.76 -7.45
CA SER A 74 17.15 -11.72 -8.48
C SER A 74 17.36 -10.32 -7.93
N ILE A 75 16.98 -10.06 -6.67
CA ILE A 75 17.12 -8.74 -6.06
C ILE A 75 18.57 -8.54 -5.56
N PRO A 76 19.28 -7.48 -6.02
CA PRO A 76 20.58 -7.13 -5.50
C PRO A 76 20.55 -6.90 -3.99
N THR A 77 21.55 -7.43 -3.28
CA THR A 77 21.73 -7.27 -1.82
C THR A 77 21.53 -5.84 -1.34
N VAL A 78 22.14 -4.88 -2.03
CA VAL A 78 22.07 -3.47 -1.66
C VAL A 78 20.62 -2.95 -1.69
N ASN A 79 19.77 -3.45 -2.60
CA ASN A 79 18.38 -3.05 -2.69
C ASN A 79 17.53 -3.63 -1.55
N LEU A 80 17.85 -4.84 -1.07
CA LEU A 80 17.24 -5.39 0.16
C LEU A 80 17.59 -4.54 1.38
N VAL A 81 18.86 -4.14 1.52
CA VAL A 81 19.31 -3.29 2.64
C VAL A 81 18.62 -1.93 2.60
N ILE A 82 18.58 -1.27 1.44
CA ILE A 82 17.85 -0.01 1.26
C ILE A 82 16.39 -0.16 1.67
N SER A 83 15.75 -1.26 1.26
CA SER A 83 14.34 -1.50 1.56
C SER A 83 14.11 -1.72 3.05
N GLU A 84 15.01 -2.42 3.75
CA GLU A 84 14.91 -2.59 5.20
C GLU A 84 15.05 -1.26 5.93
N ASP A 85 16.00 -0.41 5.54
CA ASP A 85 16.17 0.92 6.12
C ASP A 85 14.92 1.78 5.91
N ILE A 86 14.30 1.73 4.72
CA ILE A 86 13.03 2.40 4.44
C ILE A 86 11.92 1.85 5.33
N VAL A 87 11.76 0.53 5.41
CA VAL A 87 10.71 -0.10 6.23
C VAL A 87 10.90 0.22 7.71
N GLN A 88 12.13 0.23 8.21
CA GLN A 88 12.44 0.62 9.58
C GLN A 88 12.09 2.09 9.84
N MET A 89 12.38 2.99 8.89
CA MET A 89 11.95 4.38 8.95
C MET A 89 10.42 4.49 9.00
N LEU A 90 9.70 3.76 8.15
CA LEU A 90 8.23 3.77 8.11
C LEU A 90 7.62 3.28 9.44
N ARG A 91 8.16 2.21 10.02
CA ARG A 91 7.72 1.66 11.32
C ARG A 91 7.80 2.67 12.45
N ARG A 92 8.91 3.44 12.50
CA ARG A 92 9.12 4.48 13.52
C ARG A 92 8.11 5.63 13.41
N GLU A 93 7.63 5.91 12.21
CA GLU A 93 6.96 7.17 11.88
C GLU A 93 5.45 7.02 11.70
N LEU A 94 5.02 5.82 11.28
CA LEU A 94 3.61 5.51 11.12
C LEU A 94 3.00 4.92 12.40
N ASN A 95 3.83 4.44 13.34
CA ASN A 95 3.39 3.81 14.59
C ASN A 95 2.32 2.72 14.38
N VAL A 96 2.44 1.99 13.27
CA VAL A 96 1.59 0.86 12.89
C VAL A 96 2.45 -0.35 12.61
N ASP A 97 1.87 -1.52 12.82
CA ASP A 97 2.52 -2.78 12.50
C ASP A 97 2.55 -2.96 10.96
N ILE A 98 3.73 -2.77 10.38
CA ILE A 98 3.94 -2.88 8.95
C ILE A 98 4.29 -4.33 8.62
N ASN A 99 3.40 -4.98 7.88
CA ASN A 99 3.57 -6.36 7.41
C ASN A 99 4.85 -6.49 6.58
N ASP A 100 5.68 -7.48 6.91
CA ASP A 100 6.96 -7.74 6.25
C ASP A 100 6.88 -8.02 4.74
N LYS A 101 5.68 -8.26 4.20
CA LYS A 101 5.44 -8.32 2.74
C LYS A 101 5.83 -7.04 2.02
N ILE A 102 5.76 -5.87 2.67
CA ILE A 102 6.23 -4.61 2.04
C ILE A 102 7.72 -4.68 1.73
N LEU A 103 8.53 -5.33 2.56
CA LEU A 103 9.99 -5.35 2.37
C LEU A 103 10.34 -5.91 0.99
N ILE A 104 9.75 -7.06 0.66
CA ILE A 104 10.03 -7.78 -0.58
C ILE A 104 9.43 -7.00 -1.76
N ALA A 105 8.20 -6.50 -1.62
CA ALA A 105 7.56 -5.71 -2.68
C ALA A 105 8.32 -4.42 -2.99
N LEU A 106 8.84 -3.75 -1.96
CA LEU A 106 9.62 -2.52 -2.10
C LEU A 106 11.00 -2.80 -2.70
N ALA A 107 11.66 -3.89 -2.28
CA ALA A 107 12.96 -4.27 -2.82
C ALA A 107 12.91 -4.65 -4.30
N ASP A 108 11.86 -5.36 -4.72
CA ASP A 108 11.59 -5.64 -6.13
C ASP A 108 11.34 -4.33 -6.91
N HIS A 109 10.43 -3.48 -6.42
CA HIS A 109 10.14 -2.19 -7.04
C HIS A 109 11.38 -1.29 -7.17
N ILE A 110 12.17 -1.14 -6.10
CA ILE A 110 13.41 -0.35 -6.11
C ILE A 110 14.40 -0.91 -7.12
N SER A 111 14.50 -2.24 -7.24
CA SER A 111 15.40 -2.87 -8.22
C SER A 111 15.03 -2.49 -9.64
N LEU A 112 13.74 -2.58 -9.98
CA LEU A 112 13.21 -2.22 -11.30
C LEU A 112 13.30 -0.70 -11.55
N ALA A 113 12.97 0.11 -10.55
CA ALA A 113 13.03 1.57 -10.62
C ALA A 113 14.47 2.06 -10.88
N LEU A 114 15.45 1.54 -10.13
CA LEU A 114 16.87 1.87 -10.34
C LEU A 114 17.38 1.44 -11.71
N GLU A 115 16.93 0.29 -12.22
CA GLU A 115 17.29 -0.15 -13.57
C GLU A 115 16.73 0.80 -14.63
N ARG A 116 15.49 1.25 -14.49
CA ARG A 116 14.85 2.23 -15.39
C ARG A 116 15.58 3.58 -15.36
N GLU A 117 15.85 4.11 -14.18
CA GLU A 117 16.56 5.38 -14.00
C GLU A 117 17.97 5.36 -14.60
N ARG A 118 18.72 4.27 -14.40
CA ARG A 118 20.05 4.10 -15.02
C ARG A 118 20.01 4.06 -16.54
N LYS A 119 18.91 3.55 -17.12
CA LYS A 119 18.69 3.50 -18.57
C LYS A 119 18.07 4.79 -19.12
N GLY A 120 17.71 5.74 -18.27
CA GLY A 120 17.00 6.96 -18.67
C GLY A 120 15.60 6.68 -19.23
N VAL A 121 14.97 5.59 -18.82
CA VAL A 121 13.61 5.23 -19.25
C VAL A 121 12.63 5.95 -18.34
N SER A 122 11.90 6.92 -18.91
CA SER A 122 10.83 7.62 -18.20
C SER A 122 9.70 6.65 -17.83
N CYS A 123 9.17 6.78 -16.62
CA CYS A 123 7.98 6.08 -16.17
C CYS A 123 6.94 7.08 -15.72
N GLU A 124 5.92 7.31 -16.54
CA GLU A 124 4.84 8.23 -16.20
C GLU A 124 3.93 7.64 -15.13
N ASN A 125 3.48 8.49 -14.19
CA ASN A 125 2.44 8.17 -13.24
C ASN A 125 1.21 9.07 -13.49
N PRO A 126 0.18 8.56 -14.18
CA PRO A 126 -0.98 9.38 -14.58
C PRO A 126 -1.85 9.81 -13.39
N LEU A 127 -1.61 9.27 -12.19
CA LEU A 127 -2.35 9.61 -10.96
C LEU A 127 -1.46 10.35 -9.95
N LEU A 128 -0.32 10.90 -10.36
CA LEU A 128 0.65 11.50 -9.45
C LEU A 128 0.03 12.61 -8.60
N LEU A 129 -0.77 13.49 -9.21
CA LEU A 129 -1.42 14.61 -8.52
C LEU A 129 -2.41 14.11 -7.47
N GLU A 130 -3.22 13.12 -7.83
CA GLU A 130 -4.18 12.49 -6.93
C GLU A 130 -3.47 11.78 -5.78
N ILE A 131 -2.37 11.08 -6.05
CA ILE A 131 -1.57 10.40 -5.02
C ILE A 131 -0.99 11.42 -4.04
N GLN A 132 -0.44 12.52 -4.54
CA GLN A 132 0.07 13.62 -3.72
C GLN A 132 -1.03 14.22 -2.84
N GLN A 133 -2.21 14.45 -3.41
CA GLN A 133 -3.32 15.09 -2.74
C GLN A 133 -3.97 14.18 -1.70
N PHE A 134 -4.21 12.91 -2.03
CA PHE A 134 -4.97 11.97 -1.20
C PHE A 134 -4.13 11.31 -0.11
N TYR A 135 -2.81 11.21 -0.33
CA TYR A 135 -1.88 10.51 0.56
C TYR A 135 -0.69 11.39 0.95
N ARG A 136 -0.94 12.66 1.32
CA ARG A 136 0.11 13.65 1.65
C ARG A 136 1.14 13.13 2.65
N LYS A 137 0.70 12.40 3.68
CA LYS A 137 1.58 11.84 4.72
C LYS A 137 2.49 10.77 4.13
N GLU A 138 1.93 9.82 3.41
CA GLU A 138 2.65 8.72 2.77
C GLU A 138 3.58 9.24 1.66
N TYR A 139 3.16 10.28 0.93
CA TYR A 139 3.95 10.94 -0.11
C TYR A 139 5.19 11.63 0.45
N ALA A 140 5.05 12.30 1.61
CA ALA A 140 6.20 12.86 2.33
C ALA A 140 7.17 11.77 2.80
N LEU A 141 6.65 10.63 3.28
CA LEU A 141 7.48 9.47 3.67
C LEU A 141 8.19 8.84 2.47
N ALA A 142 7.52 8.75 1.32
CA ALA A 142 8.11 8.29 0.06
C ALA A 142 9.27 9.20 -0.37
N GLY A 143 9.14 10.52 -0.21
CA GLY A 143 10.24 11.46 -0.49
C GLY A 143 11.48 11.19 0.36
N ARG A 144 11.30 10.84 1.65
CA ARG A 144 12.42 10.41 2.50
C ARG A 144 12.99 9.05 2.10
N ALA A 145 12.15 8.14 1.61
CA ALA A 145 12.61 6.88 1.05
C ALA A 145 13.51 7.10 -0.19
N LEU A 146 13.15 8.05 -1.06
CA LEU A 146 14.01 8.45 -2.19
C LEU A 146 15.35 9.04 -1.73
N GLN A 147 15.34 9.79 -0.62
CA GLN A 147 16.59 10.31 -0.04
C GLN A 147 17.51 9.18 0.44
N ILE A 148 16.97 8.14 1.09
CA ILE A 148 17.73 6.93 1.46
C ILE A 148 18.32 6.26 0.21
N ILE A 149 17.52 6.07 -0.85
CA ILE A 149 18.00 5.49 -2.11
C ILE A 149 19.15 6.33 -2.70
N LYS A 150 19.02 7.65 -2.68
CA LYS A 150 20.04 8.58 -3.17
C LYS A 150 21.34 8.48 -2.38
N GLU A 151 21.27 8.31 -1.06
CA GLU A 151 22.45 8.15 -0.20
C GLU A 151 23.22 6.86 -0.50
N TYR A 152 22.50 5.76 -0.75
CA TYR A 152 23.13 4.47 -1.09
C TYR A 152 23.67 4.42 -2.52
N MET A 153 22.90 4.95 -3.49
CA MET A 153 23.13 4.70 -4.91
C MET A 153 23.68 5.90 -5.68
N GLY A 154 23.65 7.11 -5.09
CA GLY A 154 24.02 8.36 -5.76
C GLY A 154 23.06 8.74 -6.90
N ILE A 155 21.92 8.07 -7.02
CA ILE A 155 20.93 8.28 -8.09
C ILE A 155 19.78 9.11 -7.53
N GLN A 156 19.40 10.16 -8.25
CA GLN A 156 18.22 10.94 -7.94
C GLN A 156 17.04 10.37 -8.72
N MET A 157 16.12 9.73 -7.99
CA MET A 157 14.90 9.17 -8.55
C MET A 157 13.91 10.27 -8.93
N SER A 158 13.07 10.00 -9.92
CA SER A 158 12.00 10.87 -10.38
C SER A 158 10.83 11.02 -9.40
N GLU A 159 9.98 12.04 -9.62
CA GLU A 159 8.80 12.33 -8.79
C GLU A 159 7.71 11.25 -8.96
N GLU A 160 7.68 10.64 -10.14
CA GLU A 160 6.80 9.53 -10.48
C GLU A 160 7.10 8.30 -9.62
N GLU A 161 8.38 8.01 -9.37
CA GLU A 161 8.82 6.94 -8.45
C GLU A 161 8.47 7.27 -7.00
N GLN A 162 8.47 8.55 -6.61
CA GLN A 162 7.90 8.95 -5.32
C GLN A 162 6.42 8.58 -5.23
N GLY A 163 5.66 8.82 -6.30
CA GLY A 163 4.27 8.41 -6.42
C GLY A 163 4.08 6.89 -6.29
N PHE A 164 4.91 6.07 -6.96
CA PHE A 164 4.82 4.61 -6.85
C PHE A 164 5.19 4.09 -5.46
N ILE A 165 6.25 4.61 -4.84
CA ILE A 165 6.61 4.24 -3.46
C ILE A 165 5.49 4.64 -2.49
N THR A 166 4.83 5.77 -2.71
CA THR A 166 3.66 6.18 -1.92
C THR A 166 2.58 5.10 -1.93
N LEU A 167 2.29 4.51 -3.09
CA LEU A 167 1.31 3.43 -3.20
C LEU A 167 1.74 2.16 -2.44
N HIS A 168 3.03 1.82 -2.44
CA HIS A 168 3.56 0.72 -1.63
C HIS A 168 3.34 0.98 -0.13
N ILE A 169 3.58 2.21 0.34
CA ILE A 169 3.35 2.62 1.73
C ILE A 169 1.86 2.54 2.08
N VAL A 170 0.99 3.10 1.24
CA VAL A 170 -0.47 3.05 1.45
C VAL A 170 -0.93 1.60 1.57
N ASN A 171 -0.49 0.71 0.67
CA ASN A 171 -0.89 -0.68 0.71
C ASN A 171 -0.41 -1.44 1.97
N ALA A 172 0.67 -1.00 2.59
CA ALA A 172 1.12 -1.57 3.87
C ALA A 172 0.31 -1.07 5.07
N THR A 173 -0.15 0.18 5.04
CA THR A 173 -0.94 0.77 6.13
C THR A 173 -2.44 0.46 6.03
N MET A 174 -2.93 0.25 4.82
CA MET A 174 -4.32 -0.03 4.50
C MET A 174 -4.36 -1.22 3.52
N PRO A 175 -4.21 -2.45 4.03
CA PRO A 175 -4.05 -3.62 3.19
C PRO A 175 -5.23 -3.81 2.25
N GLN A 176 -4.92 -3.79 0.95
CA GLN A 176 -5.85 -4.13 -0.11
C GLN A 176 -5.07 -4.83 -1.22
N ARG A 177 -5.75 -5.30 -2.26
CA ARG A 177 -5.03 -5.79 -3.43
C ARG A 177 -4.47 -4.59 -4.21
N SER A 178 -3.22 -4.66 -4.64
CA SER A 178 -2.55 -3.55 -5.32
C SER A 178 -3.25 -3.09 -6.61
N ASP A 179 -3.88 -4.03 -7.34
CA ASP A 179 -4.70 -3.74 -8.52
C ASP A 179 -5.92 -2.85 -8.18
N ARG A 180 -6.43 -2.95 -6.95
CA ARG A 180 -7.57 -2.15 -6.47
C ARG A 180 -7.18 -0.80 -5.90
N LEU A 181 -5.94 -0.62 -5.45
CA LEU A 181 -5.50 0.67 -4.92
C LEU A 181 -5.55 1.74 -6.00
N ILE A 182 -5.09 1.43 -7.21
CA ILE A 182 -5.17 2.34 -8.37
C ILE A 182 -6.64 2.68 -8.69
N VAL A 183 -7.50 1.67 -8.72
CA VAL A 183 -8.95 1.86 -8.96
C VAL A 183 -9.58 2.70 -7.85
N SER A 184 -9.14 2.54 -6.60
CA SER A 184 -9.61 3.34 -5.46
C SER A 184 -9.25 4.82 -5.62
N VAL A 185 -8.02 5.12 -6.07
CA VAL A 185 -7.61 6.49 -6.35
C VAL A 185 -8.46 7.11 -7.46
N GLN A 186 -8.71 6.37 -8.55
CA GLN A 186 -9.57 6.81 -9.64
C GLN A 186 -11.01 7.06 -9.17
N LEU A 187 -11.55 6.16 -8.34
CA LEU A 187 -12.88 6.29 -7.76
C LEU A 187 -12.99 7.58 -6.94
N VAL A 188 -12.05 7.83 -6.03
CA VAL A 188 -12.04 9.04 -5.19
C VAL A 188 -11.98 10.30 -6.05
N ARG A 189 -11.09 10.33 -7.05
CA ARG A 189 -10.97 11.44 -8.00
C ARG A 189 -12.27 11.72 -8.74
N ASP A 190 -12.90 10.67 -9.29
CA ASP A 190 -14.14 10.82 -10.06
C ASP A 190 -15.28 11.33 -9.18
N VAL A 191 -15.38 10.85 -7.93
CA VAL A 191 -16.40 11.34 -6.99
C VAL A 191 -16.19 12.83 -6.69
N LEU A 192 -14.95 13.26 -6.42
CA LEU A 192 -14.64 14.68 -6.19
C LEU A 192 -14.94 15.53 -7.43
N ALA A 193 -14.65 15.03 -8.63
CA ALA A 193 -14.97 15.70 -9.89
C ALA A 193 -16.48 15.89 -10.05
N ILE A 194 -17.29 14.85 -9.80
CA ILE A 194 -18.75 14.94 -9.84
C ILE A 194 -19.25 16.01 -8.87
N VAL A 195 -18.75 16.05 -7.64
CA VAL A 195 -19.15 17.08 -6.66
C VAL A 195 -18.76 18.48 -7.16
N SER A 196 -17.52 18.66 -7.63
CA SER A 196 -17.03 19.95 -8.13
C SER A 196 -17.85 20.46 -9.32
N GLU A 197 -18.19 19.59 -10.27
CA GLU A 197 -19.00 19.93 -11.44
C GLU A 197 -20.45 20.26 -11.07
N ARG A 198 -21.08 19.45 -10.21
CA ARG A 198 -22.49 19.61 -9.84
C ARG A 198 -22.76 20.90 -9.07
N TYR A 199 -21.77 21.36 -8.30
CA TYR A 199 -21.86 22.60 -7.53
C TYR A 199 -21.11 23.77 -8.18
N ALA A 200 -20.52 23.57 -9.37
CA ALA A 200 -19.74 24.57 -10.11
C ALA A 200 -18.71 25.30 -9.22
N THR A 201 -18.02 24.55 -8.35
CA THR A 201 -17.07 25.10 -7.37
C THR A 201 -15.79 24.29 -7.35
N THR A 202 -14.69 24.94 -7.01
CA THR A 202 -13.44 24.27 -6.64
C THR A 202 -13.50 23.85 -5.18
N LEU A 203 -13.06 22.63 -4.88
CA LEU A 203 -13.00 22.12 -3.52
C LEU A 203 -11.70 22.58 -2.84
N ASP A 204 -11.79 23.10 -1.62
CA ASP A 204 -10.61 23.48 -0.83
C ASP A 204 -9.93 22.23 -0.27
N ASP A 205 -8.88 21.78 -0.95
CA ASP A 205 -8.14 20.58 -0.60
C ASP A 205 -7.27 20.73 0.66
N THR A 206 -7.16 21.93 1.23
CA THR A 206 -6.47 22.20 2.49
C THR A 206 -7.41 22.16 3.69
N SER A 207 -8.72 22.08 3.44
CA SER A 207 -9.74 22.14 4.48
C SER A 207 -9.93 20.78 5.20
N LEU A 208 -10.22 20.84 6.50
CA LEU A 208 -10.54 19.65 7.29
C LEU A 208 -11.77 18.88 6.77
N PRO A 209 -12.87 19.52 6.31
CA PRO A 209 -13.98 18.82 5.67
C PRO A 209 -13.56 18.01 4.44
N TYR A 210 -12.71 18.58 3.59
CA TYR A 210 -12.17 17.87 2.43
C TYR A 210 -11.35 16.65 2.82
N GLU A 211 -10.41 16.79 3.76
CA GLU A 211 -9.60 15.66 4.22
C GLU A 211 -10.45 14.53 4.83
N ARG A 212 -11.51 14.88 5.57
CA ARG A 212 -12.48 13.89 6.10
C ARG A 212 -13.25 13.19 4.99
N PHE A 213 -13.68 13.94 3.98
CA PHE A 213 -14.41 13.37 2.84
C PHE A 213 -13.53 12.42 2.03
N VAL A 214 -12.31 12.83 1.67
CA VAL A 214 -11.34 11.98 0.95
C VAL A 214 -11.04 10.71 1.74
N ARG A 215 -10.77 10.82 3.04
CA ARG A 215 -10.54 9.65 3.89
C ARG A 215 -11.74 8.71 3.90
N HIS A 216 -12.95 9.24 4.00
CA HIS A 216 -14.15 8.41 3.93
C HIS A 216 -14.25 7.69 2.59
N LEU A 217 -14.03 8.39 1.46
CA LEU A 217 -14.05 7.81 0.13
C LEU A 217 -12.99 6.72 -0.05
N GLN A 218 -11.79 6.88 0.53
CA GLN A 218 -10.74 5.86 0.52
C GLN A 218 -11.19 4.57 1.22
N PHE A 219 -11.79 4.67 2.42
CA PHE A 219 -12.33 3.52 3.13
C PHE A 219 -13.54 2.91 2.41
N PHE A 220 -14.41 3.75 1.85
CA PHE A 220 -15.53 3.30 1.04
C PHE A 220 -15.03 2.51 -0.19
N ALA A 221 -14.07 3.04 -0.95
CA ALA A 221 -13.51 2.40 -2.13
C ALA A 221 -12.87 1.04 -1.78
N GLN A 222 -12.08 0.99 -0.69
CA GLN A 222 -11.49 -0.26 -0.22
C GLN A 222 -12.54 -1.33 0.07
N ARG A 223 -13.63 -0.97 0.77
CA ARG A 223 -14.72 -1.90 1.07
C ARG A 223 -15.51 -2.29 -0.19
N ALA A 224 -15.89 -1.30 -0.99
CA ALA A 224 -16.75 -1.48 -2.14
C ALA A 224 -16.10 -2.31 -3.26
N LEU A 225 -14.79 -2.22 -3.41
CA LEU A 225 -14.03 -2.98 -4.40
C LEU A 225 -13.61 -4.37 -3.87
N ASP A 226 -13.87 -4.69 -2.60
CA ASP A 226 -13.56 -6.00 -2.02
C ASP A 226 -14.76 -6.97 -2.07
N PRO A 227 -14.75 -8.01 -2.94
CA PRO A 227 -15.82 -8.99 -3.05
C PRO A 227 -15.92 -9.91 -1.83
N THR A 228 -14.90 -9.95 -0.97
CA THR A 228 -14.92 -10.73 0.28
C THR A 228 -15.40 -9.92 1.48
N ALA A 229 -15.31 -8.59 1.39
CA ALA A 229 -16.04 -7.70 2.26
C ALA A 229 -17.51 -7.76 1.83
N GLY A 230 -18.22 -8.80 2.27
CA GLY A 230 -19.67 -8.87 2.10
C GLY A 230 -20.25 -7.52 2.45
N GLN A 231 -21.15 -6.98 1.61
CA GLN A 231 -21.78 -5.68 1.84
C GLN A 231 -22.30 -5.68 3.27
N ILE A 232 -21.55 -5.06 4.18
CA ILE A 232 -22.04 -4.85 5.52
C ILE A 232 -23.18 -3.89 5.25
N ASN A 233 -24.41 -4.40 5.38
CA ASN A 233 -25.59 -3.60 5.58
C ASN A 233 -25.32 -2.85 6.89
N GLY A 234 -24.51 -1.80 6.80
CA GLY A 234 -24.25 -0.88 7.87
C GLY A 234 -25.56 -0.19 8.10
N ASP A 235 -26.27 -0.68 9.11
CA ASP A 235 -27.38 0.01 9.73
C ASP A 235 -26.86 1.42 10.04
N ALA A 236 -27.16 2.38 9.16
CA ALA A 236 -26.70 3.74 9.32
C ALA A 236 -27.44 4.31 10.51
N LEU A 237 -26.78 4.28 11.67
CA LEU A 237 -27.24 4.92 12.90
C LEU A 237 -27.46 6.44 12.72
N PHE A 238 -26.98 7.00 11.60
CA PHE A 238 -27.06 8.42 11.26
C PHE A 238 -27.57 8.61 9.82
N ARG A 239 -28.75 9.23 9.70
CA ARG A 239 -29.34 9.67 8.42
C ARG A 239 -29.64 11.16 8.54
N ILE A 240 -29.12 11.95 7.61
CA ILE A 240 -29.57 13.34 7.47
C ILE A 240 -30.90 13.38 6.72
N ASP A 241 -31.69 14.42 6.95
CA ASP A 241 -32.99 14.60 6.31
C ASP A 241 -32.81 14.98 4.84
N GLU A 242 -33.29 14.12 3.94
CA GLU A 242 -33.26 14.35 2.49
C GLU A 242 -34.06 15.59 2.08
N THR A 243 -35.12 15.91 2.80
CA THR A 243 -35.93 17.10 2.52
C THR A 243 -35.21 18.40 2.87
N ALA A 244 -34.26 18.35 3.82
CA ALA A 244 -33.42 19.48 4.19
C ALA A 244 -32.29 19.71 3.18
N TYR A 245 -31.76 18.66 2.56
CA TYR A 245 -30.59 18.72 1.66
C TYR A 245 -30.81 18.03 0.30
N PRO A 246 -31.85 18.42 -0.48
CA PRO A 246 -32.19 17.72 -1.72
C PRO A 246 -31.09 17.77 -2.79
N CYS A 247 -30.30 18.86 -2.83
CA CYS A 247 -29.17 18.98 -3.74
C CYS A 247 -28.04 17.99 -3.41
N ALA A 248 -27.75 17.79 -2.12
CA ALA A 248 -26.73 16.84 -1.66
C ALA A 248 -27.11 15.40 -1.97
N PHE A 249 -28.38 15.02 -1.74
CA PHE A 249 -28.88 13.70 -2.12
C PHE A 249 -28.91 13.49 -3.64
N SER A 250 -29.33 14.49 -4.42
CA SER A 250 -29.25 14.40 -5.89
C SER A 250 -27.81 14.22 -6.40
N CYS A 251 -26.83 14.85 -5.73
CA CYS A 251 -25.42 14.64 -6.03
C CYS A 251 -24.96 13.23 -5.62
N ALA A 252 -25.38 12.73 -4.46
CA ALA A 252 -25.09 11.37 -4.00
C ALA A 252 -25.68 10.31 -4.95
N ASP A 253 -26.86 10.54 -5.53
CA ASP A 253 -27.44 9.67 -6.55
C ASP A 253 -26.64 9.69 -7.86
N ALA A 254 -26.15 10.86 -8.28
CA ALA A 254 -25.29 10.97 -9.46
C ALA A 254 -23.97 10.20 -9.24
N ILE A 255 -23.37 10.31 -8.05
CA ILE A 255 -22.21 9.53 -7.64
C ILE A 255 -22.55 8.03 -7.69
N ALA A 256 -23.65 7.59 -7.08
CA ALA A 256 -24.04 6.18 -7.07
C ALA A 256 -24.23 5.61 -8.49
N ALA A 257 -24.83 6.40 -9.41
CA ALA A 257 -25.00 6.01 -10.80
C ALA A 257 -23.65 5.83 -11.52
N HIS A 258 -22.71 6.76 -11.33
CA HIS A 258 -21.35 6.67 -11.89
C HIS A 258 -20.58 5.46 -11.35
N LEU A 259 -20.68 5.23 -10.04
CA LEU A 259 -20.01 4.11 -9.38
C LEU A 259 -20.55 2.75 -9.86
N SER A 260 -21.86 2.67 -10.09
CA SER A 260 -22.48 1.47 -10.63
C SER A 260 -22.07 1.20 -12.09
N SER A 261 -22.01 2.23 -12.94
CA SER A 261 -21.72 2.06 -14.37
C SER A 261 -20.23 1.85 -14.66
N THR A 262 -19.35 2.51 -13.93
CA THR A 262 -17.90 2.52 -14.20
C THR A 262 -17.16 1.44 -13.41
N TYR A 263 -17.54 1.22 -12.15
CA TYR A 263 -16.80 0.35 -11.23
C TYR A 263 -17.59 -0.90 -10.81
N ASN A 264 -18.84 -1.06 -11.26
CA ASN A 264 -19.75 -2.12 -10.85
C ASN A 264 -19.95 -2.16 -9.31
N VAL A 265 -19.94 -0.98 -8.68
CA VAL A 265 -20.15 -0.80 -7.24
C VAL A 265 -21.60 -0.40 -6.96
N VAL A 266 -22.25 -1.12 -6.05
CA VAL A 266 -23.60 -0.79 -5.58
C VAL A 266 -23.49 0.07 -4.32
N VAL A 267 -24.06 1.28 -4.38
CA VAL A 267 -24.11 2.21 -3.24
C VAL A 267 -25.45 2.07 -2.53
N THR A 268 -25.42 1.74 -1.24
CA THR A 268 -26.63 1.61 -0.40
C THR A 268 -27.21 2.98 -0.03
N ASP A 269 -28.47 3.03 0.38
CA ASP A 269 -29.09 4.29 0.85
C ASP A 269 -28.40 4.87 2.08
N ALA A 270 -27.80 4.02 2.91
CA ALA A 270 -26.95 4.39 4.03
C ALA A 270 -25.71 5.16 3.55
N GLU A 271 -24.99 4.62 2.57
CA GLU A 271 -23.81 5.28 1.99
C GLU A 271 -24.20 6.55 1.24
N LYS A 272 -25.35 6.59 0.55
CA LYS A 272 -25.87 7.83 -0.07
C LYS A 272 -26.14 8.92 0.97
N SER A 273 -26.77 8.58 2.09
CA SER A 273 -27.04 9.52 3.18
C SER A 273 -25.72 10.06 3.77
N TYR A 274 -24.70 9.20 3.88
CA TYR A 274 -23.39 9.58 4.40
C TYR A 274 -22.59 10.44 3.40
N LEU A 275 -22.64 10.12 2.10
CA LEU A 275 -22.09 10.96 1.04
C LEU A 275 -22.73 12.35 1.06
N ALA A 276 -24.06 12.42 1.14
CA ALA A 276 -24.78 13.68 1.23
C ALA A 276 -24.33 14.50 2.45
N TYR A 277 -24.18 13.87 3.63
CA TYR A 277 -23.65 14.54 4.82
C TYR A 277 -22.26 15.15 4.60
N HIS A 278 -21.33 14.42 3.98
CA HIS A 278 -20.00 14.97 3.71
C HIS A 278 -20.02 16.08 2.67
N ILE A 279 -20.88 15.99 1.65
CA ILE A 279 -21.04 17.04 0.64
C ILE A 279 -21.52 18.35 1.30
N VAL A 280 -22.54 18.28 2.18
CA VAL A 280 -23.06 19.45 2.90
C VAL A 280 -21.97 20.09 3.76
N ASN A 281 -21.20 19.29 4.51
CA ASN A 281 -20.08 19.80 5.32
C ASN A 281 -18.95 20.38 4.49
N LEU A 282 -18.66 19.79 3.32
CA LEU A 282 -17.62 20.23 2.40
C LEU A 282 -17.94 21.61 1.81
N LEU A 283 -19.21 21.86 1.54
CA LEU A 283 -19.69 23.10 0.93
C LEU A 283 -20.09 24.17 1.97
N GLY A 284 -20.15 23.80 3.25
CA GLY A 284 -20.53 24.70 4.34
C GLY A 284 -21.98 25.17 4.25
N GLU A 285 -22.89 24.32 3.74
CA GLU A 285 -24.31 24.69 3.66
C GLU A 285 -24.90 24.88 5.08
N PRO A 286 -25.61 25.98 5.34
CA PRO A 286 -26.17 26.26 6.66
C PRO A 286 -27.30 25.29 7.02
N GLY A 287 -27.30 24.76 8.26
CA GLY A 287 -28.40 23.94 8.79
C GLY A 287 -28.00 22.60 9.42
N LEU A 288 -26.70 22.26 9.42
CA LEU A 288 -26.13 21.15 10.19
C LEU A 288 -25.86 21.53 11.65
#